data_AF-A0A7W0UDT0-F1
#
_entry.id   AF-A0A7W0UDT0-F1
#
_cell.length_a   1.000
_cell.length_b   1.000
_cell.length_c   1.000
_cell.angle_alpha   90.00
_cell.angle_beta   90.00
_cell.angle_gamma   90.00
#
_symmetry.space_group_name_H-M   'P 1'
#
loop_
_entity.id
_entity.type
_entity.pdbx_description
1 polymer ?
#
loop_
_entity_poly.entity_id
_entity_poly.type
_entity_poly.pdbx_seq_one_letter_code
_entity_poly.pdbx_strand_id
1 'polypeptide(L)'
;MGGFAQKIDSFPGRQWPPSVVVTGVNGGYDVNVRQMAADGIRVLGRVLAASDGTLAVARNANEILDEADAAFAGFLASAHEFAAANPDLDLAEEGRIASAVLPAVAEVESLDLRRENVVAIVWATGYEYDYDWLRAPVLDAHSRPLQQRGVTQVAGLYFLGLHWMHTFKSGLFSGVGSDAEYLADKMSLQTGR
;
A
#
# COMPACT_ATOMS: atom_id res chain seq x y z
N MET A 1 3.97 -10.94 -14.35
CA MET A 1 3.04 -10.10 -13.57
C MET A 1 3.67 -8.72 -13.33
N GLY A 2 3.85 -7.90 -14.38
CA GLY A 2 4.41 -6.52 -14.37
C GLY A 2 4.96 -5.98 -13.05
N GLY A 3 4.39 -4.86 -12.58
CA GLY A 3 4.78 -4.20 -11.33
C GLY A 3 4.60 -5.07 -10.07
N PHE A 4 3.71 -6.08 -10.11
CA PHE A 4 3.55 -7.02 -8.99
C PHE A 4 4.80 -7.87 -8.71
N ALA A 5 5.64 -8.08 -9.73
CA ALA A 5 6.90 -8.80 -9.59
C ALA A 5 8.08 -7.90 -9.18
N GLN A 6 7.86 -6.57 -9.08
CA GLN A 6 8.88 -5.63 -8.66
C GLN A 6 9.35 -5.99 -7.25
N LYS A 7 10.67 -6.02 -7.07
CA LYS A 7 11.29 -6.37 -5.79
C LYS A 7 11.43 -5.14 -4.92
N ILE A 8 11.37 -5.34 -3.61
CA ILE A 8 11.64 -4.28 -2.63
C ILE A 8 13.07 -3.70 -2.77
N ASP A 9 14.00 -4.50 -3.28
CA ASP A 9 15.39 -4.08 -3.56
C ASP A 9 15.48 -2.99 -4.64
N SER A 10 14.41 -2.78 -5.43
CA SER A 10 14.34 -1.72 -6.44
C SER A 10 14.05 -0.34 -5.84
N PHE A 11 13.76 -0.24 -4.53
CA PHE A 11 13.45 1.03 -3.87
C PHE A 11 14.59 1.50 -2.95
N PRO A 12 14.97 2.79 -3.00
CA PRO A 12 15.96 3.36 -2.08
C PRO A 12 15.61 3.09 -0.62
N GLY A 13 16.59 2.62 0.16
CA GLY A 13 16.39 2.34 1.58
C GLY A 13 15.33 1.27 1.89
N ARG A 14 14.87 0.50 0.88
CA ARG A 14 13.75 -0.45 1.00
C ARG A 14 12.46 0.22 1.49
N GLN A 15 12.27 1.51 1.16
CA GLN A 15 11.04 2.22 1.45
C GLN A 15 9.99 1.89 0.38
N TRP A 16 8.83 1.42 0.80
CA TRP A 16 7.76 1.09 -0.13
C TRP A 16 7.19 2.34 -0.80
N PRO A 17 6.80 2.26 -2.08
CA PRO A 17 6.05 3.33 -2.72
C PRO A 17 4.66 3.48 -2.07
N PRO A 18 3.97 4.62 -2.28
CA PRO A 18 2.58 4.78 -1.89
C PRO A 18 1.70 3.62 -2.40
N SER A 19 0.74 3.20 -1.57
CA SER A 19 -0.19 2.14 -1.95
C SER A 19 -1.14 2.64 -3.04
N VAL A 20 -1.34 1.80 -4.06
CA VAL A 20 -2.31 2.05 -5.11
C VAL A 20 -3.67 1.52 -4.66
N VAL A 21 -4.71 2.35 -4.78
CA VAL A 21 -6.08 1.93 -4.50
C VAL A 21 -6.62 1.15 -5.71
N VAL A 22 -7.03 -0.09 -5.48
CA VAL A 22 -7.63 -0.96 -6.49
C VAL A 22 -8.89 -1.58 -5.89
N THR A 23 -9.97 -1.67 -6.68
CA THR A 23 -11.19 -2.37 -6.27
C THR A 23 -11.57 -3.43 -7.29
N GLY A 24 -11.97 -4.60 -6.79
CA GLY A 24 -12.58 -5.68 -7.57
C GLY A 24 -14.08 -5.84 -7.28
N VAL A 25 -14.67 -4.96 -6.48
CA VAL A 25 -16.10 -5.02 -6.12
C VAL A 25 -16.93 -4.75 -7.37
N ASN A 26 -17.97 -5.56 -7.61
CA ASN A 26 -18.90 -5.41 -8.74
C ASN A 26 -18.22 -5.38 -10.13
N GLY A 27 -17.12 -6.11 -10.31
CA GLY A 27 -16.37 -6.13 -11.58
C GLY A 27 -15.27 -5.07 -11.67
N GLY A 28 -15.08 -4.26 -10.61
CA GLY A 28 -14.08 -3.21 -10.56
C GLY A 28 -14.60 -1.88 -11.11
N TYR A 29 -14.15 -0.79 -10.51
CA TYR A 29 -14.46 0.58 -10.91
C TYR A 29 -13.36 1.52 -10.39
N ASP A 30 -13.24 2.71 -10.97
CA ASP A 30 -12.23 3.65 -10.52
C ASP A 30 -12.64 4.35 -9.22
N VAL A 31 -11.70 4.37 -8.27
CA VAL A 31 -11.82 5.15 -7.04
C VAL A 31 -10.85 6.32 -7.13
N ASN A 32 -11.37 7.50 -7.46
CA ASN A 32 -10.58 8.73 -7.56
C ASN A 32 -10.97 9.69 -6.43
N VAL A 33 -10.01 10.00 -5.54
CA VAL A 33 -10.27 10.84 -4.36
C VAL A 33 -10.55 12.30 -4.75
N ARG A 34 -10.00 12.81 -5.86
CA ARG A 34 -10.35 14.14 -6.38
C ARG A 34 -11.75 14.17 -6.96
N GLN A 35 -12.20 13.08 -7.59
CA GLN A 35 -13.57 12.98 -8.07
C GLN A 35 -14.54 12.96 -6.89
N MET A 36 -14.23 12.18 -5.85
CA MET A 36 -14.96 12.21 -4.58
C MET A 36 -15.05 13.63 -4.01
N ALA A 37 -13.97 14.41 -4.10
CA ALA A 37 -13.98 15.80 -3.67
C ALA A 37 -14.91 16.69 -4.52
N ALA A 38 -14.87 16.53 -5.84
CA ALA A 38 -15.79 17.21 -6.75
C ALA A 38 -17.26 16.81 -6.50
N ASP A 39 -17.50 15.57 -6.04
CA ASP A 39 -18.82 15.04 -5.69
C ASP A 39 -19.28 15.46 -4.28
N GLY A 40 -18.49 16.28 -3.57
CA GLY A 40 -18.87 16.91 -2.30
C GLY A 40 -18.22 16.31 -1.06
N ILE A 41 -17.30 15.34 -1.20
CA ILE A 41 -16.51 14.85 -0.06
C ILE A 41 -15.44 15.89 0.30
N ARG A 42 -15.35 16.27 1.56
CA ARG A 42 -14.27 17.14 2.02
C ARG A 42 -13.01 16.30 2.27
N VAL A 43 -12.02 16.47 1.41
CA VAL A 43 -10.70 15.86 1.57
C VAL A 43 -9.84 16.76 2.46
N LEU A 44 -9.15 16.15 3.41
CA LEU A 44 -8.26 16.83 4.35
C LEU A 44 -6.84 16.31 4.18
N GLY A 45 -5.85 17.13 4.55
CA GLY A 45 -4.47 16.67 4.67
C GLY A 45 -4.27 15.80 5.90
N ARG A 46 -3.01 15.56 6.26
CA ARG A 46 -2.67 14.74 7.43
C ARG A 46 -3.21 15.37 8.72
N VAL A 47 -3.98 14.62 9.49
CA VAL A 47 -4.35 15.01 10.86
C VAL A 47 -3.11 14.94 11.74
N LEU A 48 -2.77 16.06 12.36
CA LEU A 48 -1.55 16.23 13.18
C LEU A 48 -1.83 16.05 14.67
N ALA A 49 -2.97 16.57 15.13
CA ALA A 49 -3.38 16.54 16.52
C ALA A 49 -4.89 16.76 16.63
N ALA A 50 -5.44 16.47 17.81
CA ALA A 50 -6.81 16.81 18.17
C ALA A 50 -6.83 17.35 19.61
N SER A 51 -7.50 18.48 19.82
CA SER A 51 -7.76 19.05 21.15
C SER A 51 -9.12 19.70 21.18
N ASP A 52 -9.88 19.50 22.26
CA ASP A 52 -11.15 20.19 22.53
C ASP A 52 -12.20 20.12 21.39
N GLY A 53 -12.18 19.04 20.60
CA GLY A 53 -13.08 18.85 19.46
C GLY A 53 -12.62 19.54 18.17
N THR A 54 -11.42 20.10 18.13
CA THR A 54 -10.79 20.64 16.92
C THR A 54 -9.64 19.74 16.48
N LEU A 55 -9.61 19.40 15.19
CA LEU A 55 -8.46 18.76 14.55
C LEU A 55 -7.50 19.82 14.03
N ALA A 56 -6.20 19.62 14.26
CA ALA A 56 -5.13 20.29 13.53
C ALA A 56 -4.76 19.45 12.30
N VAL A 57 -4.71 20.08 11.13
CA VAL A 57 -4.54 19.42 9.83
C VAL A 57 -3.38 20.07 9.08
N ALA A 58 -2.53 19.26 8.46
CA ALA A 58 -1.48 19.77 7.57
C ALA A 58 -2.06 20.25 6.24
N ARG A 59 -1.51 21.34 5.69
CA ARG A 59 -1.82 21.82 4.33
C ARG A 59 -1.04 21.06 3.27
N ASN A 60 -1.35 19.77 3.14
CA ASN A 60 -0.66 18.87 2.24
C ASN A 60 -1.60 17.88 1.55
N ALA A 61 -2.90 18.19 1.47
CA ALA A 61 -3.87 17.31 0.84
C ALA A 61 -3.55 17.15 -0.65
N ASN A 62 -3.25 18.24 -1.35
CA ASN A 62 -2.93 18.18 -2.78
C ASN A 62 -1.58 17.52 -3.05
N GLU A 63 -0.58 17.73 -2.21
CA GLU A 63 0.72 17.05 -2.30
C GLU A 63 0.54 15.52 -2.21
N ILE A 64 -0.20 15.04 -1.20
CA ILE A 64 -0.50 13.60 -1.04
C ILE A 64 -1.29 13.05 -2.23
N LEU A 65 -2.25 13.81 -2.74
CA LEU A 65 -3.04 13.41 -3.90
C LEU A 65 -2.19 13.36 -5.18
N ASP A 66 -1.28 14.32 -5.39
CA ASP A 66 -0.35 14.32 -6.53
C ASP A 66 0.56 13.08 -6.49
N GLU A 67 1.08 12.72 -5.31
CA GLU A 67 1.87 11.50 -5.13
C GLU A 67 1.06 10.23 -5.41
N ALA A 68 -0.19 10.18 -4.94
CA ALA A 68 -1.10 9.04 -5.18
C ALA A 68 -1.47 8.90 -6.66
N ASP A 69 -1.76 10.01 -7.33
CA ASP A 69 -2.09 10.06 -8.76
C ASP A 69 -0.88 9.59 -9.60
N ALA A 70 0.33 10.05 -9.25
CA ALA A 70 1.56 9.61 -9.90
C ALA A 70 1.83 8.11 -9.69
N ALA A 71 1.62 7.58 -8.48
CA ALA A 71 1.77 6.16 -8.18
C ALA A 71 0.75 5.30 -8.96
N PHE A 72 -0.50 5.75 -9.05
CA PHE A 72 -1.54 5.07 -9.83
C PHE A 72 -1.21 5.08 -11.33
N ALA A 73 -0.81 6.22 -11.88
CA ALA A 73 -0.39 6.33 -13.27
C ALA A 73 0.81 5.41 -13.59
N GLY A 74 1.80 5.35 -12.71
CA GLY A 74 2.93 4.43 -12.84
C GLY A 74 2.53 2.95 -12.78
N PHE A 75 1.56 2.60 -11.94
CA PHE A 75 1.01 1.25 -11.87
C PHE A 75 0.28 0.85 -13.16
N LEU A 76 -0.55 1.74 -13.72
CA LEU A 76 -1.21 1.52 -15.02
C LEU A 76 -0.20 1.35 -16.14
N ALA A 77 0.82 2.22 -16.21
CA ALA A 77 1.88 2.11 -17.20
C ALA A 77 2.59 0.75 -17.13
N SER A 78 2.88 0.26 -15.92
CA SER A 78 3.49 -1.07 -15.74
C SER A 78 2.57 -2.22 -16.18
N ALA A 79 1.25 -2.07 -16.00
CA ALA A 79 0.28 -3.03 -16.51
C ALA A 79 0.24 -3.03 -18.05
N HIS A 80 0.25 -1.86 -18.68
CA HIS A 80 0.30 -1.72 -20.14
C HIS A 80 1.59 -2.28 -20.74
N GLU A 81 2.74 -1.99 -20.14
CA GLU A 81 4.03 -2.57 -20.55
C GLU A 81 4.00 -4.10 -20.46
N PHE A 82 3.42 -4.65 -19.39
CA PHE A 82 3.27 -6.08 -19.25
C PHE A 82 2.35 -6.68 -20.32
N ALA A 83 1.20 -6.05 -20.59
CA ALA A 83 0.29 -6.50 -21.65
C ALA A 83 0.97 -6.47 -23.03
N ALA A 84 1.66 -5.38 -23.37
CA ALA A 84 2.40 -5.23 -24.63
C ALA A 84 3.52 -6.27 -24.79
N ALA A 85 4.20 -6.63 -23.70
CA ALA A 85 5.24 -7.66 -23.70
C ALA A 85 4.69 -9.10 -23.77
N ASN A 86 3.38 -9.30 -23.59
CA ASN A 86 2.73 -10.62 -23.54
C ASN A 86 1.47 -10.64 -24.42
N PRO A 87 1.61 -10.47 -25.75
CA PRO A 87 0.47 -10.35 -26.67
C PRO A 87 -0.38 -11.63 -26.78
N ASP A 88 0.15 -12.78 -26.36
CA ASP A 88 -0.53 -14.06 -26.38
C ASP A 88 -1.49 -14.27 -25.19
N LEU A 89 -1.49 -13.36 -24.21
CA LEU A 89 -2.44 -13.40 -23.10
C LEU A 89 -3.82 -12.92 -23.55
N ASP A 90 -4.85 -13.70 -23.22
CA ASP A 90 -6.25 -13.29 -23.38
C ASP A 90 -6.59 -12.24 -22.31
N LEU A 91 -6.40 -10.98 -22.67
CA LEU A 91 -6.68 -9.82 -21.82
C LEU A 91 -7.94 -9.13 -22.34
N ALA A 92 -8.84 -8.77 -21.42
CA ALA A 92 -10.00 -7.96 -21.77
C ALA A 92 -9.57 -6.59 -22.33
N GLU A 93 -10.32 -6.08 -23.30
CA GLU A 93 -10.09 -4.72 -23.80
C GLU A 93 -10.24 -3.70 -22.68
N GLU A 94 -9.28 -2.79 -22.60
CA GLU A 94 -9.32 -1.71 -21.64
C GLU A 94 -10.38 -0.68 -22.07
N GLY A 95 -11.35 -0.43 -21.19
CA GLY A 95 -12.29 0.67 -21.38
C GLY A 95 -11.53 2.01 -21.37
N ARG A 96 -11.78 2.88 -22.35
CA ARG A 96 -11.23 4.24 -22.32
C ARG A 96 -11.87 5.04 -21.19
N ILE A 97 -11.16 5.19 -20.09
CA ILE A 97 -11.51 6.16 -19.06
C ILE A 97 -10.81 7.46 -19.46
N ALA A 98 -11.60 8.48 -19.80
CA ALA A 98 -11.05 9.80 -20.06
C ALA A 98 -10.43 10.31 -18.76
N SER A 99 -9.10 10.48 -18.74
CA SER A 99 -8.42 11.17 -17.65
C SER A 99 -8.83 12.64 -17.70
N ALA A 100 -9.86 12.98 -16.94
CA ALA A 100 -10.20 14.37 -16.69
C ALA A 100 -9.17 14.94 -15.72
N VAL A 101 -8.57 16.09 -16.06
CA VAL A 101 -7.77 16.84 -15.10
C VAL A 101 -8.72 17.36 -14.04
N LEU A 102 -8.67 16.75 -12.85
CA LEU A 102 -9.48 17.16 -11.71
C LEU A 102 -8.80 18.30 -10.95
N PRO A 103 -9.56 19.30 -10.49
CA PRO A 103 -8.99 20.46 -9.81
C PRO A 103 -8.36 20.09 -8.46
N ALA A 104 -7.52 21.00 -7.96
CA ALA A 104 -7.01 20.94 -6.61
C ALA A 104 -8.15 20.99 -5.58
N VAL A 105 -7.99 20.29 -4.46
CA VAL A 105 -8.94 20.32 -3.34
C VAL A 105 -8.63 21.51 -2.43
N ALA A 106 -9.67 22.05 -1.78
CA ALA A 106 -9.50 23.11 -0.79
C ALA A 106 -8.78 22.56 0.46
N GLU A 107 -7.72 23.23 0.89
CA GLU A 107 -6.95 22.84 2.08
C GLU A 107 -7.31 23.69 3.29
N VAL A 108 -7.34 23.05 4.46
CA VAL A 108 -7.55 23.71 5.74
C VAL A 108 -6.51 23.26 6.76
N GLU A 109 -6.21 24.14 7.71
CA GLU A 109 -5.27 23.86 8.81
C GLU A 109 -5.99 23.35 10.06
N SER A 110 -7.29 23.51 10.12
CA SER A 110 -8.10 23.05 11.24
C SER A 110 -9.52 22.69 10.83
N LEU A 111 -10.13 21.82 11.64
CA LEU A 111 -11.52 21.41 11.50
C LEU A 111 -12.16 21.32 12.89
N ASP A 112 -13.18 22.13 13.15
CA ASP A 112 -13.99 22.03 14.36
C ASP A 112 -15.09 20.98 14.15
N LEU A 113 -14.96 19.84 14.83
CA LEU A 113 -15.86 18.69 14.64
C LEU A 113 -17.31 19.01 15.02
N ARG A 114 -17.54 19.92 15.99
CA ARG A 114 -18.90 20.28 16.42
C ARG A 114 -19.54 21.23 15.41
N ARG A 115 -18.81 22.25 14.96
CA ARG A 115 -19.29 23.19 13.94
C ARG A 115 -19.59 22.49 12.62
N GLU A 116 -18.83 21.44 12.30
CA GLU A 116 -18.99 20.62 11.10
C GLU A 116 -20.00 19.48 11.29
N ASN A 117 -20.64 19.38 12.47
CA ASN A 117 -21.62 18.34 12.83
C ASN A 117 -21.10 16.91 12.64
N VAL A 118 -19.81 16.67 12.91
CA VAL A 118 -19.22 15.33 12.86
C VAL A 118 -19.71 14.52 14.07
N VAL A 119 -20.58 13.55 13.82
CA VAL A 119 -21.19 12.69 14.87
C VAL A 119 -20.47 11.36 15.06
N ALA A 120 -19.66 10.95 14.09
CA ALA A 120 -18.94 9.68 14.12
C ALA A 120 -17.59 9.81 13.41
N ILE A 121 -16.60 9.06 13.90
CA ILE A 121 -15.28 8.93 13.30
C ILE A 121 -15.05 7.45 13.04
N VAL A 122 -14.70 7.11 11.80
CA VAL A 122 -14.32 5.74 11.41
C VAL A 122 -12.81 5.72 11.19
N TRP A 123 -12.10 4.96 12.03
CA TRP A 123 -10.65 4.77 11.91
C TRP A 123 -10.35 3.71 10.85
N ALA A 124 -10.05 4.16 9.64
CA ALA A 124 -9.62 3.31 8.52
C ALA A 124 -8.11 3.45 8.24
N THR A 125 -7.30 3.60 9.29
CA THR A 125 -5.85 3.89 9.22
C THR A 125 -4.97 2.64 9.14
N GLY A 126 -5.54 1.46 8.87
CA GLY A 126 -4.83 0.20 8.77
C GLY A 126 -4.58 -0.47 10.12
N TYR A 127 -3.58 -1.34 10.15
CA TYR A 127 -3.17 -2.13 11.32
C TYR A 127 -1.64 -2.23 11.35
N GLU A 128 -1.10 -2.62 12.50
CA GLU A 128 0.32 -2.89 12.69
C GLU A 128 0.53 -4.38 12.99
N TYR A 129 1.76 -4.86 12.81
CA TYR A 129 2.14 -6.20 13.22
C TYR A 129 2.46 -6.21 14.71
N ASP A 130 1.78 -7.07 15.48
CA ASP A 130 2.09 -7.30 16.88
C ASP A 130 3.07 -8.49 17.02
N TYR A 131 4.31 -8.16 17.42
CA TYR A 131 5.36 -9.13 17.71
C TYR A 131 5.71 -9.20 19.20
N ASP A 132 4.86 -8.70 20.10
CA ASP A 132 5.12 -8.71 21.55
C ASP A 132 5.20 -10.10 22.14
N TRP A 133 4.85 -11.15 21.41
CA TRP A 133 5.03 -12.55 21.80
C TRP A 133 6.39 -13.12 21.36
N LEU A 134 7.08 -12.48 20.42
CA LEU A 134 8.32 -12.97 19.83
C LEU A 134 9.51 -12.61 20.72
N ARG A 135 10.08 -13.61 21.40
CA ARG A 135 11.25 -13.46 22.28
C ARG A 135 12.55 -13.81 21.54
N ALA A 136 12.81 -13.14 20.42
CA ALA A 136 13.99 -13.39 19.59
C ALA A 136 14.59 -12.07 19.07
N PRO A 137 15.93 -11.98 18.88
CA PRO A 137 16.59 -10.77 18.40
C PRO A 137 16.42 -10.61 16.88
N VAL A 138 15.19 -10.56 16.40
CA VAL A 138 14.87 -10.48 14.95
C VAL A 138 14.00 -9.27 14.61
N LEU A 139 13.88 -8.32 15.52
CA LEU A 139 13.15 -7.07 15.32
C LEU A 139 14.13 -5.89 15.47
N ASP A 140 13.89 -4.81 14.72
CA ASP A 140 14.61 -3.55 14.90
C ASP A 140 14.01 -2.70 16.03
N ALA A 141 14.55 -1.49 16.24
CA ALA A 141 14.07 -0.56 17.27
C ALA A 141 12.62 -0.07 17.06
N HIS A 142 12.02 -0.33 15.89
CA HIS A 142 10.64 0.00 15.55
C HIS A 142 9.76 -1.25 15.45
N SER A 143 10.17 -2.37 16.07
CA SER A 143 9.48 -3.65 16.03
C SER A 143 9.30 -4.24 14.62
N ARG A 144 10.14 -3.83 13.64
CA ARG A 144 10.06 -4.37 12.27
C ARG A 144 10.94 -5.62 12.11
N PRO A 145 10.47 -6.66 11.40
CA PRO A 145 11.25 -7.86 11.13
C PRO A 145 12.58 -7.58 10.42
N LEU A 146 13.68 -8.01 11.04
CA LEU A 146 15.01 -8.10 10.44
C LEU A 146 15.10 -9.39 9.61
N GLN A 147 14.77 -9.27 8.33
CA GLN A 147 14.69 -10.40 7.41
C GLN A 147 15.21 -10.06 6.01
N GLN A 148 15.66 -11.08 5.28
CA GLN A 148 15.88 -11.03 3.84
C GLN A 148 15.03 -12.11 3.15
N ARG A 149 14.01 -11.68 2.40
CA ARG A 149 13.01 -12.59 1.78
C ARG A 149 12.46 -13.62 2.77
N GLY A 150 12.06 -13.16 3.94
CA GLY A 150 11.50 -13.96 5.03
C GLY A 150 12.54 -14.68 5.91
N VAL A 151 13.81 -14.76 5.49
CA VAL A 151 14.86 -15.44 6.28
C VAL A 151 15.43 -14.49 7.34
N THR A 152 15.43 -14.92 8.60
CA THR A 152 16.03 -14.16 9.70
C THR A 152 17.45 -14.63 10.02
N GLN A 153 18.13 -13.92 10.91
CA GLN A 153 19.43 -14.35 11.45
C GLN A 153 19.35 -15.51 12.44
N VAL A 154 18.15 -15.85 12.94
CA VAL A 154 17.94 -16.97 13.88
C VAL A 154 17.52 -18.20 13.07
N ALA A 155 18.34 -19.25 13.13
CA ALA A 155 18.04 -20.51 12.45
C ALA A 155 16.68 -21.09 12.91
N GLY A 156 15.88 -21.58 11.96
CA GLY A 156 14.53 -22.07 12.23
C GLY A 156 13.45 -20.98 12.39
N LEU A 157 13.79 -19.68 12.36
CA LEU A 157 12.81 -18.60 12.44
C LEU A 157 12.72 -17.83 11.12
N TYR A 158 11.50 -17.72 10.60
CA TYR A 158 11.20 -17.10 9.31
C TYR A 158 9.93 -16.25 9.40
N PHE A 159 9.84 -15.24 8.53
CA PHE A 159 8.62 -14.45 8.31
C PHE A 159 8.06 -14.77 6.92
N LEU A 160 6.73 -14.77 6.79
CA LEU A 160 6.03 -14.98 5.54
C LEU A 160 4.83 -14.02 5.47
N GLY A 161 4.50 -13.55 4.26
CA GLY A 161 3.31 -12.73 4.03
C GLY A 161 3.46 -11.26 4.46
N LEU A 162 4.68 -10.79 4.71
CA LEU A 162 4.89 -9.37 5.01
C LEU A 162 4.62 -8.51 3.76
N HIS A 163 4.02 -7.35 3.96
CA HIS A 163 3.90 -6.33 2.92
C HIS A 163 5.28 -6.01 2.34
N TRP A 164 5.43 -6.16 1.02
CA TRP A 164 6.72 -6.00 0.31
C TRP A 164 7.90 -6.81 0.90
N MET A 165 7.65 -8.00 1.44
CA MET A 165 8.71 -8.86 1.98
C MET A 165 9.84 -9.12 0.99
N HIS A 166 9.47 -9.46 -0.25
CA HIS A 166 10.36 -9.66 -1.38
C HIS A 166 9.91 -8.87 -2.61
N THR A 167 8.61 -8.93 -2.90
CA THR A 167 7.95 -8.27 -4.03
C THR A 167 6.69 -7.56 -3.58
N PHE A 168 6.13 -6.67 -4.40
CA PHE A 168 4.83 -6.02 -4.13
C PHE A 168 3.76 -7.03 -3.69
N LYS A 169 3.70 -8.19 -4.37
CA LYS A 169 2.68 -9.22 -4.11
C LYS A 169 2.96 -10.13 -2.90
N SER A 170 4.07 -9.96 -2.18
CA SER A 170 4.46 -10.86 -1.07
C SER A 170 3.40 -10.96 0.04
N GLY A 171 2.69 -9.86 0.31
CA GLY A 171 1.61 -9.82 1.31
C GLY A 171 0.22 -10.14 0.74
N LEU A 172 0.11 -10.48 -0.54
CA LEU A 172 -1.17 -10.75 -1.20
C LEU A 172 -1.41 -12.26 -1.35
N PHE A 173 -2.65 -12.70 -1.26
CA PHE A 173 -3.00 -14.12 -1.45
C PHE A 173 -2.52 -14.67 -2.80
N SER A 174 -2.55 -13.87 -3.86
CA SER A 174 -2.08 -14.26 -5.19
C SER A 174 -0.55 -14.32 -5.33
N GLY A 175 0.21 -13.83 -4.35
CA GLY A 175 1.67 -13.71 -4.42
C GLY A 175 2.44 -14.44 -3.33
N VAL A 176 1.85 -14.64 -2.16
CA VAL A 176 2.52 -15.24 -0.98
C VAL A 176 3.06 -16.65 -1.24
N GLY A 177 2.44 -17.41 -2.17
CA GLY A 177 2.86 -18.77 -2.50
C GLY A 177 4.32 -18.87 -3.00
N SER A 178 4.77 -17.91 -3.82
CA SER A 178 6.15 -17.91 -4.33
C SER A 178 7.20 -17.65 -3.24
N ASP A 179 6.82 -16.95 -2.17
CA ASP A 179 7.69 -16.76 -1.02
C ASP A 179 7.64 -17.95 -0.07
N ALA A 180 6.47 -18.59 0.08
CA ALA A 180 6.34 -19.83 0.85
C ALA A 180 7.20 -20.96 0.28
N GLU A 181 7.18 -21.15 -1.05
CA GLU A 181 8.01 -22.13 -1.76
C GLU A 181 9.51 -21.88 -1.52
N TYR A 182 9.94 -20.62 -1.66
CA TYR A 182 11.32 -20.22 -1.37
C TYR A 182 11.74 -20.54 0.07
N LEU A 183 10.86 -20.28 1.05
CA LEU A 183 11.17 -20.56 2.45
C LEU A 183 11.21 -22.07 2.74
N ALA A 184 10.32 -22.86 2.13
CA ALA A 184 10.33 -24.32 2.26
C ALA A 184 11.65 -24.93 1.77
N ASP A 185 12.20 -24.43 0.65
CA ASP A 185 13.52 -24.84 0.17
C ASP A 185 14.62 -24.48 1.17
N LYS A 186 14.57 -23.28 1.77
CA LYS A 186 15.55 -22.85 2.78
C LYS A 186 15.49 -23.68 4.06
N MET A 187 14.30 -24.08 4.49
CA MET A 187 14.11 -24.95 5.65
C MET A 187 14.68 -26.35 5.38
N SER A 188 14.41 -26.92 4.21
CA SER A 188 14.87 -28.26 3.83
C SER A 188 16.40 -28.39 3.80
N LEU A 189 17.10 -27.33 3.40
CA LEU A 189 18.57 -27.27 3.43
C LEU A 189 19.14 -27.20 4.86
N GLN A 190 18.36 -26.76 5.85
CA GLN A 190 18.80 -26.67 7.25
C GLN A 190 18.57 -27.97 8.03
N THR A 191 17.52 -28.74 7.70
CA THR A 191 17.18 -30.01 8.35
C THR A 191 17.93 -31.23 7.78
N GLY A 192 18.65 -31.09 6.67
CA GLY A 192 19.52 -32.13 6.10
C GLY A 192 20.83 -32.38 6.86
N ARG A 193 20.89 -32.11 8.17
CA ARG A 193 22.05 -32.35 9.05
C ARG A 193 21.70 -33.32 10.16
#